data_AF-A0A517MHW5-F1
#
_entry.id   AF-A0A517MHW5-F1
#
_cell.length_a   1.000
_cell.length_b   1.000
_cell.length_c   1.000
_cell.angle_alpha   90.00
_cell.angle_beta   90.00
_cell.angle_gamma   90.00
#
_symmetry.space_group_name_H-M   'P 1'
#
loop_
_entity.id
_entity.type
_entity.pdbx_description
1 polymer ?
#
loop_
_entity_poly.entity_id
_entity_poly.type
_entity_poly.pdbx_seq_one_letter_code
_entity_poly.pdbx_strand_id
1 'polypeptide(L)' 'MFQSKKKFRVIPLLFALSIGFVAFGCEQKEKIVDIETPGANVQIDRSNDTGEVDVKVTH' A
#
# COMPACT_ATOMS: atom_id res chain seq x y z
N MET A 1 8.13 -19.37 50.34
CA MET A 1 8.64 -19.96 49.08
C MET A 1 7.99 -19.21 47.92
N PHE A 2 8.80 -18.81 46.94
CA PHE A 2 8.65 -17.64 46.07
C PHE A 2 7.68 -17.86 44.87
N GLN A 3 6.91 -16.82 44.52
CA GLN A 3 5.99 -16.68 43.37
C GLN A 3 6.63 -17.07 42.01
N SER A 4 6.02 -17.97 41.22
CA SER A 4 6.53 -18.36 39.90
C SER A 4 5.60 -17.94 38.73
N LYS A 5 5.78 -16.68 38.33
CA LYS A 5 5.72 -16.07 36.99
C LYS A 5 4.87 -16.76 35.88
N LYS A 6 3.72 -16.14 35.54
CA LYS A 6 3.04 -16.24 34.23
C LYS A 6 4.04 -15.97 33.10
N LYS A 7 4.30 -16.96 32.23
CA LYS A 7 5.06 -16.78 30.98
C LYS A 7 4.07 -16.64 29.81
N PHE A 8 3.63 -15.40 29.57
CA PHE A 8 2.84 -15.04 28.39
C PHE A 8 3.76 -15.13 27.16
N ARG A 9 3.64 -16.21 26.37
CA ARG A 9 4.44 -16.42 25.15
C ARG A 9 3.95 -15.44 24.08
N VAL A 10 4.78 -14.45 23.74
CA VAL A 10 4.54 -13.44 22.68
C VAL A 10 4.70 -13.99 21.25
N ILE A 11 5.11 -15.25 21.12
CA ILE A 11 5.46 -15.92 19.86
C ILE A 11 4.28 -16.07 18.87
N PRO A 12 3.03 -16.41 19.27
CA PRO A 12 1.95 -16.55 18.29
C PRO A 12 1.41 -15.19 17.79
N LEU A 13 1.66 -14.10 18.52
CA LEU A 13 1.20 -12.75 18.15
C LEU A 13 1.97 -12.19 16.94
N LEU A 14 3.27 -12.47 16.87
CA LEU A 14 4.14 -12.01 15.76
C LEU A 14 3.84 -12.74 14.44
N PHE A 15 3.41 -14.00 14.51
CA PHE A 15 3.06 -14.80 13.33
C PHE A 15 1.70 -14.41 12.73
N ALA A 16 0.77 -13.92 13.56
CA ALA A 16 -0.51 -13.40 13.09
C ALA A 16 -0.35 -12.04 12.37
N LEU A 17 0.66 -11.25 12.74
CA LEU A 17 0.90 -9.93 12.14
C LEU A 17 1.53 -10.01 10.73
N SER A 18 2.31 -11.05 10.44
CA SER A 18 3.02 -11.18 9.16
C SER A 18 2.12 -11.55 7.97
N ILE A 19 0.99 -12.23 8.23
CA ILE A 19 0.04 -12.66 7.18
C ILE A 19 -0.74 -11.45 6.61
N GLY A 20 -0.92 -10.39 7.41
CA GLY A 20 -1.62 -9.18 6.97
C GLY A 20 -0.86 -8.33 5.95
N PHE A 21 0.47 -8.43 5.91
CA PHE A 21 1.31 -7.61 5.03
C PHE A 21 1.34 -8.10 3.58
N VAL A 22 1.05 -9.38 3.32
CA VAL A 22 1.12 -9.96 1.97
C VAL A 22 -0.17 -9.70 1.17
N ALA A 23 -1.29 -9.49 1.84
CA ALA A 23 -2.59 -9.23 1.20
C ALA A 23 -2.79 -7.76 0.79
N PHE A 24 -2.08 -6.83 1.43
CA PHE A 24 -1.97 -5.44 1.00
C PHE A 24 -0.65 -5.26 0.26
N GLY A 25 -0.55 -5.85 -0.93
CA GLY A 25 0.50 -5.45 -1.87
C GLY A 25 0.41 -3.94 -2.04
N CYS A 26 1.45 -3.22 -1.63
CA CYS A 26 1.56 -1.78 -1.84
C CYS A 26 1.63 -1.53 -3.35
N GLU A 27 0.48 -1.31 -3.98
CA GLU A 27 0.37 -0.89 -5.37
C GLU A 27 1.05 0.48 -5.51
N GLN A 28 2.22 0.52 -6.15
CA GLN A 28 2.99 1.73 -6.36
C GLN A 28 2.62 2.36 -7.70
N LYS A 29 1.64 3.27 -7.67
CA LYS A 29 1.31 4.13 -8.81
C LYS A 29 2.19 5.38 -8.77
N GLU A 30 2.88 5.64 -9.86
CA GLU A 30 3.66 6.86 -10.05
C GLU A 30 2.91 7.79 -11.02
N LYS A 31 2.75 9.04 -10.61
CA LYS A 31 2.17 10.09 -11.45
C LYS A 31 3.24 10.59 -12.42
N ILE A 32 3.02 10.41 -13.71
CA ILE A 32 4.04 10.70 -14.73
C ILE A 32 3.87 12.10 -15.29
N VAL A 33 2.63 12.50 -15.60
CA VAL A 33 2.33 13.81 -16.19
C VAL A 33 1.00 14.32 -15.64
N ASP A 34 1.01 15.60 -15.24
CA ASP A 34 -0.19 16.39 -14.95
C ASP A 34 -0.20 17.61 -15.86
N ILE A 35 -1.25 17.75 -16.65
CA ILE A 35 -1.45 18.93 -17.50
C ILE A 35 -2.73 19.62 -17.06
N GLU A 36 -2.57 20.80 -16.46
CA GLU A 36 -3.66 21.69 -16.12
C GLU A 36 -3.85 22.71 -17.25
N THR A 37 -5.01 22.66 -17.91
CA THR A 37 -5.42 23.69 -18.87
C THR A 37 -6.73 24.34 -18.43
N PRO A 38 -6.95 25.63 -18.71
CA PRO A 38 -8.24 26.28 -18.43
C PRO A 38 -9.31 25.67 -19.35
N GLY A 39 -9.98 24.65 -18.84
CA GLY A 39 -11.02 23.88 -19.53
C GLY A 39 -10.84 22.36 -19.48
N ALA A 40 -9.67 21.84 -19.09
CA ALA A 40 -9.48 20.40 -18.92
C ALA A 40 -8.24 20.08 -18.06
N ASN A 41 -8.31 19.00 -17.30
CA ASN A 41 -7.17 18.38 -16.63
C ASN A 41 -6.91 17.00 -17.24
N VAL A 42 -5.64 16.75 -17.59
CA VAL A 42 -5.18 15.44 -18.08
C VAL A 42 -4.16 14.89 -17.11
N GLN A 43 -4.48 13.73 -16.53
CA GLN A 43 -3.63 13.01 -15.58
C GLN A 43 -3.23 11.66 -16.16
N ILE A 44 -1.93 11.37 -16.14
CA ILE A 44 -1.36 10.12 -16.62
C ILE A 44 -0.60 9.47 -15.46
N ASP A 45 -1.10 8.33 -15.02
CA ASP A 45 -0.51 7.52 -13.96
C ASP A 45 0.02 6.21 -14.54
N ARG A 46 1.20 5.79 -14.10
CA ARG A 46 1.78 4.50 -14.48
C ARG A 46 2.03 3.66 -13.23
N SER A 47 1.55 2.42 -13.26
CA SER A 47 1.91 1.42 -12.26
C SER A 47 3.38 1.03 -12.42
N ASN A 48 4.18 1.18 -11.37
CA ASN A 48 5.57 0.70 -11.37
C ASN A 48 5.64 -0.83 -11.26
N ASP A 49 4.59 -1.46 -10.75
CA ASP A 49 4.56 -2.90 -10.50
C ASP A 49 4.18 -3.71 -11.76
N THR A 50 3.20 -3.22 -12.52
CA THR A 50 2.67 -3.93 -13.70
C THR A 50 3.04 -3.25 -15.02
N GLY A 51 3.45 -1.99 -14.98
CA GLY A 51 3.64 -1.15 -16.17
C GLY A 51 2.33 -0.68 -16.80
N GLU A 52 1.18 -0.94 -16.18
CA GLU A 52 -0.13 -0.46 -16.62
C GLU A 52 -0.18 1.08 -16.62
N VAL A 53 -0.82 1.65 -17.64
CA VAL A 53 -0.94 3.10 -17.81
C VAL A 53 -2.42 3.46 -17.78
N ASP A 54 -2.78 4.34 -16.84
CA ASP A 54 -4.13 4.90 -16.70
C ASP A 54 -4.13 6.36 -17.18
N VAL A 55 -5.13 6.72 -17.98
CA VAL A 55 -5.28 8.07 -18.53
C VAL A 55 -6.63 8.61 -18.12
N LYS A 56 -6.63 9.69 -17.35
CA LYS A 56 -7.86 10.36 -16.89
C LYS A 56 -7.94 11.76 -17.49
N VAL A 57 -9.07 12.04 -18.13
CA VAL A 57 -9.41 13.37 -18.65
C VAL A 57 -10.61 13.89 -17.88
N THR A 58 -10.44 15.03 -17.21
CA THR A 58 -11.50 15.71 -16.45
C THR A 58 -11.76 17.07 -17.09
N HIS A 59 -13.03 17.46 -17.24
CA HIS A 59 -13.46 18.64 -18.00
C HIS A 59 -14.28 19.61 -17.14
#